data_AF-A0A8C2LJD2-F1
#
_entry.id   AF-A0A8C2LJD2-F1
#
_cell.length_a   1.000
_cell.length_b   1.000
_cell.length_c   1.000
_cell.angle_alpha   90.00
_cell.angle_beta   90.00
_cell.angle_gamma   90.00
#
_symmetry.space_group_name_H-M   'P 1'
#
loop_
_entity.id
_entity.type
_entity.pdbx_description
1 polymer ?
#
loop_
_entity_poly.entity_id
_entity_poly.type
_entity_poly.pdbx_seq_one_letter_code
_entity_poly.pdbx_strand_id
1 'polypeptide(L)'
;QQKQEIKDLDQELLALEVSRANKLKDVLKRYVDILEKTSYLLQPDVYRLIDKEAMAMNQALLGNRRAIAQLLVNLTEATLQQELDNRHRWQGLVDTWKDLKKEALQQMTLLLSPFMASKDIQEPPAVQKELEEMLTNQRVLQKVRLDHLCTICDLLPPNYNKNHLTEWYDSLTSLNKQLDTYHMDCLSLVRFLYEKIWQECLAHVQNCKKQLLDWKAFSEAEAESLVNPAFFLVVGEFQSKVEKKLELLDNSFETLAKQMEFQSADLFRYFQEAVKLWEEHQSVLLSQELELEKRIEQHRQKHNQENQVPKA
;
A
#
# COMPACT_ATOMS: atom_id res chain seq x y z
N GLN A 1 -37.68 9.61 29.61
CA GLN A 1 -38.82 10.43 30.09
C GLN A 1 -40.02 9.54 30.40
N GLN A 2 -40.60 8.83 29.43
CA GLN A 2 -41.72 7.87 29.67
C GLN A 2 -41.47 6.79 30.74
N LYS A 3 -40.26 6.19 30.79
CA LYS A 3 -39.91 5.23 31.86
C LYS A 3 -39.91 5.83 33.27
N GLN A 4 -39.69 7.14 33.38
CA GLN A 4 -39.77 7.85 34.67
C GLN A 4 -41.21 8.15 35.02
N GLU A 5 -42.01 8.61 34.04
CA GLU A 5 -43.45 8.85 34.21
C GLU A 5 -44.21 7.58 34.66
N ILE A 6 -43.85 6.40 34.13
CA ILE A 6 -44.45 5.11 34.57
C ILE A 6 -44.09 4.80 36.04
N LYS A 7 -42.87 5.12 36.48
CA LYS A 7 -42.45 4.92 37.88
C LYS A 7 -43.14 5.89 38.82
N ASP A 8 -43.28 7.14 38.41
CA ASP A 8 -43.95 8.17 39.21
C ASP A 8 -45.45 7.82 39.34
N LEU A 9 -46.08 7.35 38.26
CA LEU A 9 -47.47 6.85 38.26
C LEU A 9 -47.67 5.65 39.21
N ASP A 10 -46.73 4.69 39.23
CA ASP A 10 -46.77 3.55 40.18
C ASP A 10 -46.78 4.05 41.63
N GLN A 11 -45.87 4.97 41.96
CA GLN A 11 -45.76 5.54 43.30
C GLN A 11 -47.04 6.28 43.71
N GLU A 12 -47.62 7.08 42.81
CA GLU A 12 -48.87 7.80 43.07
C GLU A 12 -50.06 6.85 43.29
N LEU A 13 -50.22 5.83 42.44
CA LEU A 13 -51.32 4.86 42.55
C LEU A 13 -51.21 4.01 43.82
N LEU A 14 -50.00 3.58 44.19
CA LEU A 14 -49.76 2.87 45.44
C LEU A 14 -50.03 3.76 46.67
N ALA A 15 -49.59 5.02 46.64
CA ALA A 15 -49.86 5.97 47.72
C ALA A 15 -51.36 6.24 47.90
N LEU A 16 -52.11 6.36 46.79
CA LEU A 16 -53.56 6.52 46.81
C LEU A 16 -54.26 5.29 47.39
N GLU A 17 -53.85 4.08 47.03
CA GLU A 17 -54.44 2.85 47.59
C GLU A 17 -54.12 2.68 49.08
N VAL A 18 -52.94 3.07 49.53
CA VAL A 18 -52.59 3.10 50.97
C VAL A 18 -53.46 4.13 51.72
N SER A 19 -53.63 5.33 51.15
CA SER A 19 -54.50 6.37 51.72
C SER A 19 -55.96 5.92 51.80
N ARG A 20 -56.46 5.24 50.76
CA ARG A 20 -57.80 4.66 50.72
C ARG A 20 -57.99 3.59 51.79
N ALA A 21 -57.06 2.66 51.92
CA ALA A 21 -57.11 1.61 52.94
C ALA A 21 -57.19 2.20 54.37
N ASN A 22 -56.41 3.25 54.65
CA ASN A 22 -56.45 3.95 55.94
C ASN A 22 -57.82 4.61 56.20
N LYS A 23 -58.39 5.32 55.22
CA LYS A 23 -59.72 5.93 55.36
C LYS A 23 -60.81 4.90 55.59
N LEU A 24 -60.79 3.77 54.86
CA LEU A 24 -61.76 2.68 55.04
C LEU A 24 -61.66 2.06 56.43
N LYS A 25 -60.44 1.87 56.95
CA LYS A 25 -60.20 1.41 58.32
C LYS A 25 -60.82 2.34 59.36
N ASP A 26 -60.64 3.66 59.20
CA ASP A 26 -61.20 4.63 60.13
C ASP A 26 -62.73 4.67 60.10
N VAL A 27 -63.32 4.51 58.91
CA VAL A 27 -64.78 4.42 58.74
C VAL A 27 -65.32 3.15 59.41
N LEU A 28 -64.71 1.99 59.18
CA LEU A 28 -65.13 0.73 59.83
C LEU A 28 -65.07 0.82 61.34
N LYS A 29 -64.01 1.40 61.92
CA LYS A 29 -63.90 1.64 63.37
C LYS A 29 -65.06 2.48 63.91
N ARG A 30 -65.41 3.57 63.22
CA ARG A 30 -66.55 4.41 63.62
C ARG A 30 -67.87 3.64 63.59
N TYR A 31 -68.07 2.79 62.57
CA TYR A 31 -69.28 1.98 62.48
C TYR A 31 -69.33 0.88 63.56
N VAL A 32 -68.19 0.30 63.95
CA VAL A 32 -68.10 -0.58 65.13
C VAL A 32 -68.60 0.16 66.37
N ASP A 33 -68.04 1.33 66.66
CA ASP A 33 -68.38 2.12 67.85
C ASP A 33 -69.88 2.52 67.90
N ILE A 34 -70.48 2.80 66.73
CA ILE A 34 -71.90 3.15 66.63
C ILE A 34 -72.76 1.90 66.83
N LEU A 35 -72.47 0.82 66.11
CA LEU A 35 -73.25 -0.42 66.17
C LEU A 35 -73.18 -1.07 67.55
N GLU A 36 -72.04 -1.02 68.24
CA GLU A 36 -71.94 -1.48 69.64
C GLU A 36 -72.87 -0.71 70.58
N LYS A 37 -73.14 0.58 70.31
CA LYS A 37 -73.98 1.45 71.15
C LYS A 37 -75.46 1.43 70.80
N THR A 38 -75.79 1.24 69.53
CA THR A 38 -77.16 1.44 69.03
C THR A 38 -77.83 0.17 68.51
N SER A 39 -77.10 -0.91 68.26
CA SER A 39 -77.69 -2.14 67.75
C SER A 39 -78.23 -3.01 68.90
N TYR A 40 -79.32 -3.71 68.63
CA TYR A 40 -79.86 -4.75 69.51
C TYR A 40 -79.11 -6.10 69.35
N LEU A 41 -77.92 -6.10 68.73
CA LEU A 41 -77.11 -7.28 68.48
C LEU A 41 -76.14 -7.53 69.64
N LEU A 42 -75.82 -8.80 69.88
CA LEU A 42 -74.73 -9.16 70.79
C LEU A 42 -73.39 -8.72 70.18
N GLN A 43 -72.46 -8.27 71.03
CA GLN A 43 -71.16 -7.75 70.61
C GLN A 43 -70.42 -8.68 69.60
N PRO A 44 -70.36 -10.01 69.77
CA PRO A 44 -69.73 -10.90 68.79
C PRO A 44 -70.36 -10.85 67.39
N ASP A 45 -71.67 -10.62 67.28
CA ASP A 45 -72.37 -10.55 66.00
C ASP A 45 -72.09 -9.24 65.26
N VAL A 46 -71.90 -8.13 66.00
CA VAL A 46 -71.42 -6.85 65.45
C VAL A 46 -70.02 -7.01 64.86
N TYR A 47 -69.10 -7.66 65.59
CA TYR A 47 -67.75 -7.93 65.07
C TYR A 47 -67.78 -8.84 63.83
N ARG A 48 -68.60 -9.91 63.81
CA ARG A 48 -68.72 -10.79 62.63
C ARG A 48 -69.24 -10.06 61.39
N LEU A 49 -70.17 -9.11 61.56
CA LEU A 49 -70.67 -8.27 60.46
C LEU A 49 -69.57 -7.36 59.92
N ILE A 50 -68.83 -6.70 60.82
CA ILE A 50 -67.73 -5.80 60.44
C ILE A 50 -66.58 -6.58 59.79
N ASP A 51 -66.23 -7.75 60.29
CA ASP A 51 -65.19 -8.60 59.70
C ASP A 51 -65.58 -9.07 58.29
N LYS A 52 -66.86 -9.40 58.07
CA LYS A 52 -67.36 -9.76 56.74
C LYS A 52 -67.25 -8.59 55.76
N GLU A 53 -67.60 -7.39 56.20
CA GLU A 53 -67.49 -6.18 55.37
C GLU A 53 -66.02 -5.79 55.13
N ALA A 54 -65.17 -5.88 56.15
CA ALA A 54 -63.73 -5.66 56.05
C ALA A 54 -63.08 -6.66 55.08
N MET A 55 -63.52 -7.91 55.08
CA MET A 55 -63.05 -8.94 54.14
C MET A 55 -63.45 -8.60 52.70
N ALA A 56 -64.68 -8.17 52.46
CA ALA A 56 -65.14 -7.73 51.14
C ALA A 56 -64.35 -6.51 50.64
N MET A 57 -64.10 -5.52 51.51
CA MET A 57 -63.26 -4.37 51.20
C MET A 57 -61.80 -4.76 50.90
N ASN A 58 -61.21 -5.66 51.69
CA ASN A 58 -59.86 -6.16 51.47
C ASN A 58 -59.73 -6.90 50.13
N GLN A 59 -60.74 -7.68 49.74
CA GLN A 59 -60.78 -8.32 48.41
C GLN A 59 -60.78 -7.28 47.28
N ALA A 60 -61.55 -6.19 47.43
CA ALA A 60 -61.54 -5.10 46.46
C ALA A 60 -60.18 -4.37 46.39
N LEU A 61 -59.56 -4.06 47.53
CA LEU A 61 -58.23 -3.44 47.59
C LEU A 61 -57.15 -4.32 46.95
N LEU A 62 -57.19 -5.64 47.19
CA LEU A 62 -56.29 -6.59 46.52
C LEU A 62 -56.54 -6.65 45.02
N GLY A 63 -57.81 -6.60 44.59
CA GLY A 63 -58.19 -6.49 43.18
C GLY A 63 -57.60 -5.25 42.52
N ASN A 64 -57.71 -4.09 43.17
CA ASN A 64 -57.13 -2.84 42.68
C ASN A 64 -55.61 -2.90 42.59
N ARG A 65 -54.92 -3.42 43.62
CA ARG A 65 -53.47 -3.58 43.60
C ARG A 65 -53.00 -4.50 42.46
N ARG A 66 -53.73 -5.59 42.18
CA ARG A 66 -53.44 -6.44 41.02
C ARG A 66 -53.66 -5.70 39.71
N ALA A 67 -54.74 -4.92 39.60
CA ALA A 67 -55.02 -4.13 38.41
C ALA A 67 -53.93 -3.06 38.16
N ILE A 68 -53.46 -2.39 39.21
CA ILE A 68 -52.33 -1.44 39.13
C ILE A 68 -51.07 -2.15 38.66
N ALA A 69 -50.71 -3.29 39.27
CA ALA A 69 -49.54 -4.06 38.85
C ALA A 69 -49.64 -4.52 37.39
N GLN A 70 -50.81 -4.99 36.95
CA GLN A 70 -51.03 -5.40 35.56
C GLN A 70 -50.91 -4.23 34.59
N LEU A 71 -51.46 -3.06 34.95
CA LEU A 71 -51.36 -1.85 34.13
C LEU A 71 -49.90 -1.44 33.95
N LEU A 72 -49.08 -1.52 34.99
CA LEU A 72 -47.65 -1.19 34.90
C LEU A 72 -46.89 -2.19 34.03
N VAL A 73 -47.17 -3.48 34.16
CA VAL A 73 -46.57 -4.50 33.28
C VAL A 73 -46.92 -4.19 31.82
N ASN A 74 -48.20 -3.95 31.52
CA ASN A 74 -48.64 -3.64 30.16
C ASN A 74 -48.00 -2.36 29.61
N LEU A 75 -47.89 -1.30 30.42
CA LEU A 75 -47.28 -0.03 30.01
C LEU A 75 -45.78 -0.18 29.77
N THR A 76 -45.07 -0.91 30.65
CA THR A 76 -43.64 -1.16 30.49
C THR A 76 -43.36 -2.03 29.27
N GLU A 77 -44.15 -3.07 29.04
CA GLU A 77 -44.06 -3.94 27.86
C GLU A 77 -44.32 -3.16 26.58
N ALA A 78 -45.41 -2.38 26.50
CA ALA A 78 -45.72 -1.55 25.34
C ALA A 78 -44.60 -0.54 25.03
N THR A 79 -44.02 0.07 26.07
CA THR A 79 -42.89 1.01 25.91
C THR A 79 -41.64 0.31 25.40
N LEU A 80 -41.33 -0.88 25.92
CA LEU A 80 -40.18 -1.67 25.47
C LEU A 80 -40.35 -2.14 24.03
N GLN A 81 -41.56 -2.58 23.66
CA GLN A 81 -41.88 -2.98 22.29
C GLN A 81 -41.70 -1.81 21.33
N GLN A 82 -42.19 -0.62 21.69
CA GLN A 82 -41.99 0.58 20.89
C GLN A 82 -40.50 0.96 20.75
N GLU A 83 -39.71 0.84 21.82
CA GLU A 83 -38.25 1.06 21.74
C GLU A 83 -37.56 0.06 20.80
N LEU A 84 -37.95 -1.22 20.83
CA LEU A 84 -37.43 -2.24 19.93
C LEU A 84 -37.80 -1.95 18.47
N ASP A 85 -39.07 -1.66 18.19
CA ASP A 85 -39.54 -1.33 16.84
C ASP A 85 -38.83 -0.09 16.29
N ASN A 86 -38.65 0.94 17.14
CA ASN A 86 -37.89 2.13 16.78
C ASN A 86 -36.43 1.83 16.48
N ARG A 87 -35.77 0.94 17.26
CA ARG A 87 -34.39 0.50 16.97
C ARG A 87 -34.30 -0.27 15.67
N HIS A 88 -35.21 -1.20 15.42
CA HIS A 88 -35.24 -1.97 14.16
C HIS A 88 -35.44 -1.06 12.96
N ARG A 89 -36.37 -0.10 13.07
CA ARG A 89 -36.58 0.90 12.02
C ARG A 89 -35.35 1.77 11.81
N TRP A 90 -34.70 2.23 12.88
CA TRP A 90 -33.45 2.98 12.77
C TRP A 90 -32.35 2.16 12.10
N GLN A 91 -32.20 0.89 12.47
CA GLN A 91 -31.23 0.01 11.84
C GLN A 91 -31.51 -0.14 10.34
N GLY A 92 -32.76 -0.37 9.94
CA GLY A 92 -33.14 -0.42 8.52
C GLY A 92 -32.89 0.89 7.76
N LEU A 93 -33.09 2.04 8.41
CA LEU A 93 -32.74 3.34 7.82
C LEU A 93 -31.22 3.52 7.67
N VAL A 94 -30.43 3.04 8.63
CA VAL A 94 -28.97 3.03 8.54
C VAL A 94 -28.51 2.09 7.43
N ASP A 95 -29.09 0.91 7.31
CA ASP A 95 -28.71 -0.07 6.29
C ASP A 95 -29.05 0.43 4.87
N THR A 96 -30.25 0.98 4.69
CA THR A 96 -30.63 1.64 3.42
C THR A 96 -29.73 2.83 3.08
N TRP A 97 -29.36 3.65 4.07
CA TRP A 97 -28.36 4.71 3.88
C TRP A 97 -27.00 4.15 3.49
N LYS A 98 -26.53 3.08 4.15
CA LYS A 98 -25.28 2.39 3.80
C LYS A 98 -25.33 1.89 2.37
N ASP A 99 -26.43 1.28 1.94
CA ASP A 99 -26.55 0.74 0.59
C ASP A 99 -26.57 1.84 -0.49
N LEU A 100 -27.30 2.93 -0.27
CA LEU A 100 -27.24 4.11 -1.14
C LEU A 100 -25.82 4.70 -1.22
N LYS A 101 -25.09 4.71 -0.10
CA LYS A 101 -23.70 5.17 -0.07
C LYS A 101 -22.74 4.16 -0.71
N LYS A 102 -23.01 2.85 -0.64
CA LYS A 102 -22.27 1.81 -1.37
C LYS A 102 -22.46 1.95 -2.87
N GLU A 103 -23.66 2.29 -3.35
CA GLU A 103 -23.91 2.57 -4.77
C GLU A 103 -23.19 3.83 -5.23
N ALA A 104 -23.21 4.91 -4.43
CA ALA A 104 -22.38 6.09 -4.68
C ALA A 104 -20.88 5.75 -4.65
N LEU A 105 -20.47 4.81 -3.82
CA LEU A 105 -19.12 4.26 -3.76
C LEU A 105 -18.77 3.48 -5.00
N GLN A 106 -19.65 2.67 -5.56
CA GLN A 106 -19.42 1.99 -6.84
C GLN A 106 -19.16 3.01 -7.95
N GLN A 107 -19.86 4.16 -7.91
CA GLN A 107 -19.53 5.30 -8.78
C GLN A 107 -18.17 5.93 -8.45
N MET A 108 -17.74 5.86 -7.20
CA MET A 108 -16.44 6.38 -6.74
C MET A 108 -15.26 5.42 -7.01
N THR A 109 -15.47 4.11 -7.02
CA THR A 109 -14.54 3.13 -7.59
C THR A 109 -14.49 3.25 -9.12
N LEU A 110 -15.61 3.62 -9.74
CA LEU A 110 -15.64 4.15 -11.10
C LEU A 110 -14.92 5.50 -11.24
N LEU A 111 -14.62 6.26 -10.16
CA LEU A 111 -13.73 7.44 -10.18
C LEU A 111 -12.24 7.07 -10.03
N LEU A 112 -11.91 5.95 -9.39
CA LEU A 112 -10.55 5.40 -9.44
C LEU A 112 -10.16 5.05 -10.89
N SER A 113 -11.13 4.64 -11.72
CA SER A 113 -10.89 4.36 -13.14
C SER A 113 -10.39 5.59 -13.95
N PRO A 114 -11.04 6.76 -13.98
CA PRO A 114 -10.56 7.95 -14.67
C PRO A 114 -9.31 8.55 -14.03
N PHE A 115 -9.12 8.43 -12.70
CA PHE A 115 -7.86 8.80 -12.07
C PHE A 115 -6.73 7.93 -12.61
N MET A 116 -6.89 6.60 -12.58
CA MET A 116 -5.90 5.65 -13.11
C MET A 116 -5.76 5.70 -14.64
N ALA A 117 -6.78 6.13 -15.36
CA ALA A 117 -6.75 6.36 -16.81
C ALA A 117 -6.23 7.77 -17.17
N SER A 118 -5.89 8.59 -16.19
CA SER A 118 -5.25 9.87 -16.44
C SER A 118 -3.90 9.64 -17.12
N LYS A 119 -3.55 10.56 -18.04
CA LYS A 119 -2.28 10.50 -18.75
C LYS A 119 -1.09 10.58 -17.80
N ASP A 120 -1.21 11.34 -16.72
CA ASP A 120 -0.14 11.53 -15.74
C ASP A 120 0.24 10.23 -15.03
N ILE A 121 -0.70 9.27 -14.90
CA ILE A 121 -0.46 7.97 -14.28
C ILE A 121 -0.07 6.92 -15.33
N GLN A 122 -0.81 6.81 -16.43
CA GLN A 122 -0.53 5.80 -17.48
C GLN A 122 0.79 6.06 -18.21
N GLU A 123 1.10 7.34 -18.45
CA GLU A 123 2.23 7.83 -19.23
C GLU A 123 2.90 8.99 -18.50
N PRO A 124 3.63 8.70 -17.40
CA PRO A 124 4.11 9.75 -16.53
C PRO A 124 5.15 10.61 -17.26
N PRO A 125 4.94 11.94 -17.35
CA PRO A 125 5.81 12.81 -18.16
C PRO A 125 7.25 12.83 -17.64
N ALA A 126 7.44 12.72 -16.32
CA ALA A 126 8.76 12.61 -15.72
C ALA A 126 9.51 11.34 -16.16
N VAL A 127 8.80 10.21 -16.27
CA VAL A 127 9.39 8.95 -16.73
C VAL A 127 9.69 9.00 -18.22
N GLN A 128 8.79 9.55 -19.03
CA GLN A 128 9.02 9.72 -20.47
C GLN A 128 10.25 10.58 -20.74
N LYS A 129 10.37 11.71 -20.04
CA LYS A 129 11.53 12.59 -20.12
C LYS A 129 12.83 11.86 -19.74
N GLU A 130 12.83 11.11 -18.63
CA GLU A 130 14.00 10.34 -18.22
C GLU A 130 14.39 9.28 -19.25
N LEU A 131 13.42 8.58 -19.85
CA LEU A 131 13.69 7.59 -20.89
C LEU A 131 14.24 8.22 -22.18
N GLU A 132 13.76 9.40 -22.56
CA GLU A 132 14.30 10.16 -23.70
C GLU A 132 15.74 10.63 -23.43
N GLU A 133 16.00 11.19 -22.25
CA GLU A 133 17.34 11.60 -21.82
C GLU A 133 18.30 10.40 -21.80
N MET A 134 17.87 9.27 -21.23
CA MET A 134 18.60 8.00 -21.23
C MET A 134 18.98 7.58 -22.66
N LEU A 135 18.04 7.58 -23.61
CA LEU A 135 18.31 7.21 -25.00
C LEU A 135 19.33 8.15 -25.67
N THR A 136 19.27 9.45 -25.38
CA THR A 136 20.22 10.41 -25.94
C THR A 136 21.63 10.22 -25.38
N ASN A 137 21.77 10.07 -24.07
CA ASN A 137 23.04 9.86 -23.40
C ASN A 137 23.64 8.51 -23.76
N GLN A 138 22.82 7.46 -23.86
CA GLN A 138 23.27 6.13 -24.30
C GLN A 138 23.88 6.20 -25.71
N ARG A 139 23.28 6.97 -26.64
CA ARG A 139 23.88 7.18 -27.98
C ARG A 139 25.23 7.89 -27.91
N VAL A 140 25.37 8.89 -27.04
CA VAL A 140 26.63 9.62 -26.86
C VAL A 140 27.72 8.70 -26.30
N LEU A 141 27.42 7.95 -25.23
CA LEU A 141 28.36 7.00 -24.63
C LEU A 141 28.73 5.88 -25.60
N GLN A 142 27.76 5.36 -26.35
CA GLN A 142 28.02 4.36 -27.38
C GLN A 142 28.93 4.90 -28.49
N LYS A 143 28.77 6.17 -28.87
CA LYS A 143 29.64 6.82 -29.85
C LYS A 143 31.07 6.95 -29.32
N VAL A 144 31.25 7.42 -28.08
CA VAL A 144 32.58 7.48 -27.43
C VAL A 144 33.24 6.11 -27.39
N ARG A 145 32.48 5.06 -27.07
CA ARG A 145 32.96 3.68 -27.09
C ARG A 145 33.37 3.22 -28.50
N LEU A 146 32.58 3.53 -29.52
CA LEU A 146 32.89 3.18 -30.92
C LEU A 146 34.15 3.92 -31.41
N ASP A 147 34.28 5.19 -31.08
CA ASP A 147 35.46 5.99 -31.42
C ASP A 147 36.70 5.40 -30.74
N HIS A 148 36.61 5.00 -29.46
CA HIS A 148 37.69 4.30 -28.75
C HIS A 148 38.05 2.96 -29.39
N LEU A 149 37.04 2.20 -29.86
CA LEU A 149 37.28 0.93 -30.55
C LEU A 149 38.06 1.13 -31.87
N CYS A 150 37.80 2.22 -32.59
CA CYS A 150 38.54 2.55 -33.82
C CYS A 150 40.02 2.89 -33.57
N THR A 151 40.38 3.42 -32.39
CA THR A 151 41.77 3.77 -32.06
C THR A 151 42.72 2.55 -32.02
N ILE A 152 42.18 1.33 -31.98
CA ILE A 152 43.00 0.12 -32.08
C ILE A 152 43.78 0.04 -33.39
N CYS A 153 43.28 0.65 -34.45
CA CYS A 153 43.98 0.74 -35.74
C CYS A 153 45.28 1.55 -35.64
N ASP A 154 45.35 2.52 -34.72
CA ASP A 154 46.54 3.36 -34.50
C ASP A 154 47.63 2.61 -33.74
N LEU A 155 47.26 1.54 -33.04
CA LEU A 155 48.20 0.65 -32.34
C LEU A 155 48.86 -0.36 -33.28
N LEU A 156 48.38 -0.51 -34.51
CA LEU A 156 48.95 -1.47 -35.46
C LEU A 156 50.43 -1.15 -35.79
N PRO A 157 51.20 -2.13 -36.29
CA PRO A 157 52.59 -1.93 -36.68
C PRO A 157 52.79 -0.67 -37.56
N PRO A 158 53.82 0.16 -37.29
CA PRO A 158 55.03 -0.17 -36.54
C PRO A 158 55.00 0.14 -35.02
N ASN A 159 53.97 0.79 -34.48
CA ASN A 159 53.94 1.27 -33.07
C ASN A 159 53.37 0.23 -32.09
N TYR A 160 53.33 -1.03 -32.50
CA TYR A 160 52.61 -2.09 -31.80
C TYR A 160 53.40 -2.62 -30.60
N ASN A 161 52.84 -2.44 -29.40
CA ASN A 161 53.48 -2.78 -28.13
C ASN A 161 52.43 -3.30 -27.13
N LYS A 162 52.79 -4.34 -26.39
CA LYS A 162 51.96 -4.95 -25.34
C LYS A 162 51.43 -3.96 -24.30
N ASN A 163 52.24 -3.00 -23.85
CA ASN A 163 51.84 -2.05 -22.80
C ASN A 163 50.71 -1.13 -23.28
N HIS A 164 50.82 -0.61 -24.51
CA HIS A 164 49.78 0.22 -25.10
C HIS A 164 48.48 -0.56 -25.36
N LEU A 165 48.59 -1.84 -25.71
CA LEU A 165 47.40 -2.71 -25.86
C LEU A 165 46.69 -2.94 -24.51
N THR A 166 47.44 -3.16 -23.42
CA THR A 166 46.85 -3.31 -22.08
C THR A 166 46.17 -2.02 -21.61
N GLU A 167 46.82 -0.87 -21.80
CA GLU A 167 46.25 0.45 -21.46
C GLU A 167 44.96 0.73 -22.26
N TRP A 168 44.96 0.41 -23.56
CA TRP A 168 43.78 0.54 -24.42
C TRP A 168 42.61 -0.34 -23.93
N TYR A 169 42.91 -1.58 -23.52
CA TYR A 169 41.91 -2.50 -22.99
C TYR A 169 41.36 -2.06 -21.63
N ASP A 170 42.23 -1.58 -20.73
CA ASP A 170 41.81 -1.04 -19.44
C ASP A 170 40.90 0.20 -19.62
N SER A 171 41.20 1.03 -20.61
CA SER A 171 40.33 2.15 -21.00
C SER A 171 38.98 1.68 -21.54
N LEU A 172 38.95 0.68 -22.43
CA LEU A 172 37.71 0.11 -22.97
C LEU A 172 36.84 -0.54 -21.88
N THR A 173 37.45 -1.30 -20.98
CA THR A 173 36.73 -1.93 -19.86
C THR A 173 36.20 -0.91 -18.87
N SER A 174 36.94 0.18 -18.62
CA SER A 174 36.47 1.33 -17.85
C SER A 174 35.25 1.99 -18.50
N LEU A 175 35.27 2.22 -19.82
CA LEU A 175 34.12 2.75 -20.57
C LEU A 175 32.90 1.82 -20.48
N ASN A 176 33.09 0.51 -20.65
CA ASN A 176 32.00 -0.46 -20.51
C ASN A 176 31.38 -0.41 -19.10
N LYS A 177 32.20 -0.32 -18.05
CA LYS A 177 31.73 -0.21 -16.66
C LYS A 177 30.99 1.10 -16.40
N GLN A 178 31.45 2.21 -16.97
CA GLN A 178 30.74 3.50 -16.88
C GLN A 178 29.35 3.41 -17.53
N LEU A 179 29.26 2.76 -18.69
CA LEU A 179 28.00 2.58 -19.42
C LEU A 179 27.03 1.67 -18.63
N ASP A 180 27.54 0.60 -18.03
CA ASP A 180 26.77 -0.30 -17.16
C ASP A 180 26.26 0.43 -15.90
N THR A 181 27.15 1.18 -15.22
CA THR A 181 26.78 1.99 -14.05
C THR A 181 25.70 3.01 -14.40
N TYR A 182 25.84 3.69 -15.54
CA TYR A 182 24.85 4.65 -16.04
C TYR A 182 23.48 4.01 -16.26
N HIS A 183 23.42 2.82 -16.88
CA HIS A 183 22.16 2.10 -17.06
C HIS A 183 21.50 1.74 -15.74
N MET A 184 22.28 1.28 -14.75
CA MET A 184 21.77 0.96 -13.41
C MET A 184 21.24 2.21 -12.69
N ASP A 185 21.94 3.33 -12.79
CA ASP A 185 21.51 4.61 -12.22
C ASP A 185 20.19 5.09 -12.85
N CYS A 186 20.08 5.07 -14.18
CA CYS A 186 18.83 5.41 -14.88
C CYS A 186 17.68 4.48 -14.49
N LEU A 187 17.92 3.16 -14.42
CA LEU A 187 16.90 2.20 -13.99
C LEU A 187 16.43 2.48 -12.56
N SER A 188 17.36 2.81 -11.65
CA SER A 188 17.03 3.17 -10.27
C SER A 188 16.18 4.45 -10.20
N LEU A 189 16.49 5.44 -11.03
CA LEU A 189 15.75 6.70 -11.11
C LEU A 189 14.34 6.48 -11.66
N VAL A 190 14.20 5.70 -12.73
CA VAL A 190 12.88 5.34 -13.29
C VAL A 190 12.04 4.58 -12.26
N ARG A 191 12.63 3.61 -11.54
CA ARG A 191 11.95 2.91 -10.43
C ARG A 191 11.47 3.89 -9.35
N PHE A 192 12.32 4.83 -8.97
CA PHE A 192 11.98 5.86 -7.99
C PHE A 192 10.84 6.79 -8.46
N LEU A 193 10.81 7.14 -9.74
CA LEU A 193 9.71 7.94 -10.31
C LEU A 193 8.38 7.19 -10.27
N TYR A 194 8.37 5.89 -10.60
CA TYR A 194 7.16 5.07 -10.45
C TYR A 194 6.73 4.89 -8.99
N GLU A 195 7.67 4.77 -8.06
CA GLU A 195 7.35 4.70 -6.63
C GLU A 195 6.62 5.96 -6.14
N LYS A 196 7.00 7.15 -6.62
CA LYS A 196 6.25 8.38 -6.30
C LYS A 196 4.79 8.31 -6.77
N ILE A 197 4.55 7.77 -7.95
CA ILE A 197 3.21 7.58 -8.50
C ILE A 197 2.42 6.57 -7.66
N TRP A 198 3.08 5.51 -7.15
CA TRP A 198 2.45 4.57 -6.21
C TRP A 198 2.02 5.24 -4.92
N GLN A 199 2.86 6.12 -4.38
CA GLN A 199 2.49 6.91 -3.20
C GLN A 199 1.29 7.82 -3.47
N GLU A 200 1.19 8.44 -4.65
CA GLU A 200 0.03 9.25 -5.05
C GLU A 200 -1.25 8.40 -5.17
N CYS A 201 -1.15 7.22 -5.80
CA CYS A 201 -2.26 6.27 -5.89
C CYS A 201 -2.72 5.82 -4.49
N LEU A 202 -1.80 5.49 -3.59
CA LEU A 202 -2.10 5.13 -2.21
C LEU A 202 -2.75 6.30 -1.45
N ALA A 203 -2.25 7.52 -1.62
CA ALA A 203 -2.85 8.70 -1.00
C ALA A 203 -4.30 8.93 -1.47
N HIS A 204 -4.57 8.72 -2.76
CA HIS A 204 -5.92 8.81 -3.31
C HIS A 204 -6.86 7.76 -2.69
N VAL A 205 -6.39 6.53 -2.50
CA VAL A 205 -7.15 5.46 -1.83
C VAL A 205 -7.44 5.82 -0.37
N GLN A 206 -6.45 6.34 0.35
CA GLN A 206 -6.65 6.78 1.73
C GLN A 206 -7.65 7.93 1.81
N ASN A 207 -7.66 8.84 0.84
CA ASN A 207 -8.68 9.87 0.74
C ASN A 207 -10.08 9.25 0.54
N CYS A 208 -10.22 8.27 -0.35
CA CYS A 208 -11.48 7.52 -0.51
C CYS A 208 -11.93 6.87 0.80
N LYS A 209 -11.02 6.18 1.52
CA LYS A 209 -11.32 5.58 2.83
C LYS A 209 -11.78 6.64 3.83
N LYS A 210 -11.08 7.77 3.91
CA LYS A 210 -11.43 8.86 4.82
C LYS A 210 -12.83 9.42 4.53
N GLN A 211 -13.19 9.61 3.27
CA GLN A 211 -14.53 10.08 2.89
C GLN A 211 -15.64 9.12 3.35
N LEU A 212 -15.38 7.81 3.40
CA LEU A 212 -16.32 6.82 3.94
C LEU A 212 -16.50 6.91 5.44
N LEU A 213 -15.39 7.11 6.15
CA LEU A 213 -15.39 7.29 7.59
C LEU A 213 -16.10 8.61 7.96
N ASP A 214 -15.92 9.67 7.17
CA ASP A 214 -16.58 10.96 7.37
C ASP A 214 -18.11 10.87 7.28
N TRP A 215 -18.65 9.89 6.53
CA TRP A 215 -20.09 9.63 6.48
C TRP A 215 -20.65 9.01 7.77
N LYS A 216 -19.80 8.62 8.73
CA LYS A 216 -20.14 8.01 10.03
C LYS A 216 -21.03 6.75 9.97
N ALA A 217 -21.27 6.22 8.78
CA ALA A 217 -22.06 5.02 8.55
C ALA A 217 -21.19 3.76 8.48
N PHE A 218 -19.92 3.90 8.07
CA PHE A 218 -19.02 2.78 7.86
C PHE A 218 -18.03 2.66 9.02
N SER A 219 -17.77 1.42 9.44
CA SER A 219 -16.61 1.12 10.27
C SER A 219 -15.34 1.11 9.42
N GLU A 220 -14.18 1.20 10.08
CA GLU A 220 -12.88 1.09 9.40
C GLU A 220 -12.78 -0.23 8.62
N ALA A 221 -13.08 -1.35 9.25
CA ALA A 221 -13.07 -2.66 8.60
C ALA A 221 -14.02 -2.75 7.38
N GLU A 222 -15.21 -2.15 7.46
CA GLU A 222 -16.15 -2.11 6.32
C GLU A 222 -15.59 -1.26 5.17
N ALA A 223 -15.05 -0.08 5.46
CA ALA A 223 -14.45 0.80 4.46
C ALA A 223 -13.24 0.13 3.77
N GLU A 224 -12.40 -0.57 4.52
CA GLU A 224 -11.29 -1.33 3.96
C GLU A 224 -11.76 -2.46 3.05
N SER A 225 -12.77 -3.22 3.48
CA SER A 225 -13.33 -4.33 2.71
C SER A 225 -13.89 -3.89 1.36
N LEU A 226 -14.35 -2.64 1.26
CA LEU A 226 -14.96 -2.07 0.05
C LEU A 226 -13.91 -1.49 -0.91
N VAL A 227 -12.93 -0.76 -0.38
CA VAL A 227 -11.97 -0.01 -1.20
C VAL A 227 -10.79 -0.88 -1.64
N ASN A 228 -10.28 -1.74 -0.75
CA ASN A 228 -9.06 -2.51 -1.00
C ASN A 228 -9.17 -3.42 -2.25
N PRO A 229 -10.25 -4.21 -2.46
CA PRO A 229 -10.32 -5.12 -3.60
C PRO A 229 -10.25 -4.40 -4.95
N ALA A 230 -10.95 -3.28 -5.09
CA ALA A 230 -10.97 -2.52 -6.33
C ALA A 230 -9.64 -1.78 -6.57
N PHE A 231 -8.99 -1.29 -5.50
CA PHE A 231 -7.65 -0.74 -5.59
C PHE A 231 -6.65 -1.79 -6.06
N PHE A 232 -6.63 -2.97 -5.42
CA PHE A 232 -5.69 -4.04 -5.77
C PHE A 232 -5.90 -4.54 -7.20
N LEU A 233 -7.14 -4.57 -7.70
CA LEU A 233 -7.43 -4.88 -9.09
C LEU A 233 -6.78 -3.85 -10.03
N VAL A 234 -7.14 -2.57 -9.92
CA VAL A 234 -6.73 -1.56 -10.92
C VAL A 234 -5.26 -1.19 -10.78
N VAL A 235 -4.78 -0.97 -9.56
CA VAL A 235 -3.39 -0.58 -9.31
C VAL A 235 -2.46 -1.78 -9.41
N GLY A 236 -2.87 -2.97 -8.97
CA GLY A 236 -2.07 -4.18 -9.13
C GLY A 236 -1.86 -4.55 -10.60
N GLU A 237 -2.88 -4.42 -11.46
CA GLU A 237 -2.71 -4.63 -12.90
C GLU A 237 -1.74 -3.62 -13.52
N PHE A 238 -1.83 -2.35 -13.14
CA PHE A 238 -0.93 -1.31 -13.65
C PHE A 238 0.51 -1.52 -13.17
N GLN A 239 0.69 -1.76 -11.88
CA GLN A 239 1.98 -2.09 -11.26
C GLN A 239 2.62 -3.29 -11.93
N SER A 240 1.89 -4.39 -12.12
CA SER A 240 2.41 -5.59 -12.78
C SER A 240 2.87 -5.32 -14.21
N LYS A 241 2.17 -4.46 -14.97
CA LYS A 241 2.58 -4.07 -16.33
C LYS A 241 3.87 -3.25 -16.30
N VAL A 242 4.02 -2.32 -15.35
CA VAL A 242 5.22 -1.50 -15.21
C VAL A 242 6.41 -2.36 -14.77
N GLU A 243 6.24 -3.19 -13.75
CA GLU A 243 7.28 -4.09 -13.24
C GLU A 243 7.81 -5.02 -14.34
N LYS A 244 6.93 -5.62 -15.14
CA LYS A 244 7.34 -6.44 -16.29
C LYS A 244 8.18 -5.66 -17.31
N LYS A 245 7.83 -4.40 -17.59
CA LYS A 245 8.63 -3.55 -18.50
C LYS A 245 10.00 -3.22 -17.90
N LEU A 246 10.06 -2.93 -16.60
CA LEU A 246 11.31 -2.63 -15.91
C LEU A 246 12.21 -3.86 -15.82
N GLU A 247 11.65 -5.04 -15.57
CA GLU A 247 12.37 -6.32 -15.56
C GLU A 247 12.94 -6.65 -16.95
N LEU A 248 12.16 -6.43 -18.01
CA LEU A 248 12.67 -6.59 -19.39
C LEU A 248 13.83 -5.65 -19.69
N LEU A 249 13.77 -4.41 -19.21
CA LEU A 249 14.84 -3.42 -19.38
C LEU A 249 16.11 -3.83 -18.61
N ASP A 250 15.96 -4.24 -17.35
CA ASP A 250 17.03 -4.72 -16.48
C ASP A 250 17.76 -5.91 -17.11
N ASN A 251 17.00 -6.93 -17.53
CA ASN A 251 17.53 -8.12 -18.21
C ASN A 251 18.26 -7.77 -19.51
N SER A 252 17.76 -6.78 -20.26
CA SER A 252 18.38 -6.32 -21.49
C SER A 252 19.72 -5.63 -21.21
N PHE A 253 19.80 -4.81 -20.16
CA PHE A 253 21.05 -4.17 -19.75
C PHE A 253 22.07 -5.18 -19.23
N GLU A 254 21.65 -6.14 -18.39
CA GLU A 254 22.54 -7.19 -17.91
C GLU A 254 23.10 -8.04 -19.06
N THR A 255 22.25 -8.40 -20.02
CA THR A 255 22.67 -9.15 -21.22
C THR A 255 23.67 -8.34 -22.05
N LEU A 256 23.40 -7.04 -22.24
CA LEU A 256 24.28 -6.15 -22.98
C LEU A 256 25.64 -5.99 -22.28
N ALA A 257 25.66 -5.82 -20.96
CA ALA A 257 26.89 -5.71 -20.17
C ALA A 257 27.76 -6.96 -20.32
N LYS A 258 27.18 -8.15 -20.17
CA LYS A 258 27.86 -9.44 -20.38
C LYS A 258 28.40 -9.58 -21.80
N GLN A 259 27.60 -9.19 -22.79
CA GLN A 259 28.02 -9.25 -24.19
C GLN A 259 29.19 -8.30 -24.46
N MET A 260 29.15 -7.07 -23.94
CA MET A 260 30.24 -6.10 -24.08
C MET A 260 31.52 -6.58 -23.42
N GLU A 261 31.44 -7.17 -22.23
CA GLU A 261 32.59 -7.75 -21.52
C GLU A 261 33.21 -8.89 -22.34
N PHE A 262 32.41 -9.85 -22.78
CA PHE A 262 32.85 -10.97 -23.60
C PHE A 262 33.52 -10.50 -24.89
N GLN A 263 32.87 -9.60 -25.62
CA GLN A 263 33.41 -9.06 -26.87
C GLN A 263 34.73 -8.33 -26.66
N SER A 264 34.85 -7.54 -25.58
CA SER A 264 36.07 -6.79 -25.30
C SER A 264 37.22 -7.72 -24.93
N ALA A 265 36.96 -8.78 -24.15
CA ALA A 265 37.94 -9.78 -23.78
C ALA A 265 38.44 -10.60 -24.99
N ASP A 266 37.52 -10.99 -25.89
CA ASP A 266 37.86 -11.70 -27.12
C ASP A 266 38.71 -10.84 -28.06
N LEU A 267 38.34 -9.56 -28.23
CA LEU A 267 39.11 -8.59 -29.01
C LEU A 267 40.51 -8.44 -28.43
N PHE A 268 40.62 -8.25 -27.11
CA PHE A 268 41.92 -8.13 -26.45
C PHE A 268 42.78 -9.37 -26.64
N ARG A 269 42.23 -10.58 -26.50
CA ARG A 269 42.96 -11.84 -26.73
C ARG A 269 43.51 -11.92 -28.15
N TYR A 270 42.70 -11.57 -29.15
CA TYR A 270 43.13 -11.56 -30.55
C TYR A 270 44.32 -10.62 -30.79
N PHE A 271 44.22 -9.37 -30.34
CA PHE A 271 45.31 -8.41 -30.51
C PHE A 271 46.53 -8.78 -29.66
N GLN A 272 46.34 -9.39 -28.48
CA GLN A 272 47.45 -9.85 -27.64
C GLN A 272 48.29 -10.92 -28.35
N GLU A 273 47.66 -11.87 -29.03
CA GLU A 273 48.35 -12.87 -29.85
C GLU A 273 49.09 -12.21 -31.02
N ALA A 274 48.45 -11.25 -31.70
CA ALA A 274 49.07 -10.52 -32.80
C ALA A 274 50.28 -9.67 -32.33
N VAL A 275 50.20 -9.01 -31.16
CA VAL A 275 51.33 -8.25 -30.58
C VAL A 275 52.50 -9.18 -30.36
N LYS A 276 52.25 -10.34 -29.76
CA LYS A 276 53.30 -11.31 -29.46
C LYS A 276 54.04 -11.75 -30.72
N LEU A 277 53.32 -12.07 -31.79
CA LEU A 277 53.91 -12.44 -33.08
C LEU A 277 54.73 -11.29 -33.69
N TRP A 278 54.24 -10.05 -33.58
CA TRP A 278 54.95 -8.88 -34.07
C TRP A 278 56.24 -8.60 -33.29
N GLU A 279 56.20 -8.63 -31.96
CA GLU A 279 57.37 -8.43 -31.09
C GLU A 279 58.43 -9.51 -31.35
N GLU A 280 58.02 -10.77 -31.51
CA GLU A 280 58.91 -11.87 -31.90
C GLU A 280 59.56 -11.60 -33.26
N HIS A 281 58.78 -11.23 -34.28
CA HIS A 281 59.30 -10.92 -35.61
C HIS A 281 60.25 -9.71 -35.61
N GLN A 282 59.90 -8.64 -34.89
CA GLN A 282 60.73 -7.45 -34.75
C GLN A 282 62.07 -7.78 -34.08
N SER A 283 62.07 -8.65 -33.06
CA SER A 283 63.30 -9.09 -32.40
C SER A 283 64.22 -9.87 -33.36
N VAL A 284 63.65 -10.74 -34.21
CA VAL A 284 64.40 -11.49 -35.22
C VAL A 284 64.96 -10.54 -36.27
N LEU A 285 64.17 -9.59 -36.78
CA LEU A 285 64.64 -8.58 -37.74
C LEU A 285 65.81 -7.75 -37.19
N LEU A 286 65.69 -7.25 -35.95
CA LEU A 286 66.78 -6.49 -35.30
C LEU A 286 68.05 -7.33 -35.17
N SER A 287 67.92 -8.63 -34.85
CA SER A 287 69.07 -9.52 -34.76
C SER A 287 69.76 -9.72 -36.12
N GLN A 288 68.99 -9.83 -37.21
CA GLN A 288 69.49 -9.96 -38.58
C GLN A 288 70.11 -8.66 -39.09
N GLU A 289 69.50 -7.50 -38.82
CA GLU A 289 70.06 -6.18 -39.14
C GLU A 289 71.42 -5.99 -38.45
N LEU A 290 71.53 -6.32 -37.17
CA LEU A 290 72.77 -6.22 -36.42
C LEU A 290 73.86 -7.17 -36.93
N GLU A 291 73.48 -8.37 -37.42
CA GLU A 291 74.41 -9.28 -38.08
C GLU A 291 74.87 -8.74 -39.45
N LEU A 292 73.96 -8.17 -40.23
CA LEU A 292 74.26 -7.54 -41.51
C LEU A 292 75.17 -6.33 -41.35
N GLU A 293 74.91 -5.46 -40.36
CA GLU A 293 75.79 -4.33 -40.02
C GLU A 293 77.19 -4.80 -39.67
N LYS A 294 77.32 -5.86 -38.85
CA LYS A 294 78.63 -6.46 -38.54
C LYS A 294 79.33 -6.96 -39.80
N ARG A 295 78.62 -7.63 -40.71
CA ARG A 295 79.20 -8.11 -41.99
C ARG A 295 79.64 -6.95 -42.87
N ILE A 296 78.82 -5.90 -43.01
CA ILE A 296 79.16 -4.70 -43.79
C ILE A 296 80.40 -4.03 -43.20
N GLU A 297 80.48 -3.89 -41.87
CA GLU A 297 81.61 -3.27 -41.21
C GLU A 297 82.90 -4.10 -41.36
N GLN A 298 82.80 -5.43 -41.24
CA GLN A 298 83.92 -6.34 -41.56
C GLN A 298 84.39 -6.20 -43.01
N HIS A 299 83.47 -6.08 -43.97
CA HIS A 299 83.81 -5.86 -45.37
C HIS A 299 84.47 -4.50 -45.59
N ARG A 300 83.98 -3.44 -44.95
CA ARG A 300 84.62 -2.11 -44.98
C ARG A 300 86.04 -2.14 -44.41
N GLN A 301 86.24 -2.82 -43.29
CA GLN A 301 87.55 -2.98 -42.67
C GLN A 301 88.52 -3.74 -43.57
N LYS A 302 88.10 -4.85 -44.19
CA LYS A 302 88.92 -5.60 -45.16
C LYS A 302 89.29 -4.74 -46.38
N HIS A 303 88.32 -4.05 -46.97
CA HIS A 303 88.56 -3.16 -48.11
C HIS A 303 89.54 -2.02 -47.77
N ASN A 304 89.43 -1.46 -46.56
CA ASN A 304 90.37 -0.42 -46.11
C ASN A 304 91.78 -0.97 -45.87
N GLN A 305 91.93 -2.20 -45.38
CA GLN A 305 93.23 -2.87 -45.22
C GLN A 305 93.87 -3.21 -46.58
N GLU A 306 93.10 -3.69 -47.54
CA GLU A 306 93.57 -4.00 -48.90
C GLU A 306 94.07 -2.74 -49.64
N ASN A 307 93.43 -1.59 -49.43
CA ASN A 307 93.85 -0.31 -49.99
C ASN A 307 95.04 0.35 -49.26
N GLN A 308 95.47 -0.16 -48.10
CA GLN A 308 96.61 0.35 -47.33
C GLN A 308 97.90 -0.45 -47.54
N VAL A 309 97.89 -1.53 -48.33
CA VAL A 309 99.13 -2.23 -48.74
C VAL A 309 99.88 -1.33 -49.73
N PRO A 310 101.11 -0.86 -49.42
CA PRO A 310 101.91 -0.10 -50.38
C PRO A 310 102.20 -1.00 -51.58
N LYS A 311 102.00 -0.48 -52.79
CA LYS A 311 102.56 -1.09 -54.00
C LYS A 311 104.08 -1.19 -53.82
N ALA A 312 104.56 -2.39 -53.51
CA ALA A 312 105.97 -2.77 -53.63
C ALA A 312 106.20 -3.35 -55.03
#